data_AF-R7LIJ4-F1
#
_entry.id   AF-R7LIJ4-F1
#
_cell.length_a   1.000
_cell.length_b   1.000
_cell.length_c   1.000
_cell.angle_alpha   90.00
_cell.angle_beta   90.00
_cell.angle_gamma   90.00
#
_symmetry.space_group_name_H-M   'P 1'
#
loop_
_entity.id
_entity.type
_entity.pdbx_description
1 polymer ?
#
loop_
_entity_poly.entity_id
_entity_poly.type
_entity_poly.pdbx_seq_one_letter_code
_entity_poly.pdbx_strand_id
1 'polypeptide(L)' 'MDIRNEIKYLIGKKGKTLKNVCENISKKTNNAKFTSNNISTKFTRKTIRYSELELILSEIGYHIEFVEDKK' A
#
# COMPACT_ATOMS: atom_id res chain seq x y z
N MET A 1 -11.35 11.56 -2.58
CA MET A 1 -10.71 10.33 -3.09
C MET A 1 -10.65 9.31 -1.96
N ASP A 2 -10.99 8.04 -2.20
CA ASP A 2 -10.78 6.97 -1.21
C ASP A 2 -9.38 6.40 -1.42
N ILE A 3 -8.54 6.45 -0.37
CA ILE A 3 -7.16 5.93 -0.39
C ILE A 3 -7.09 4.48 -0.89
N ARG A 4 -8.12 3.68 -0.59
CA ARG A 4 -8.24 2.32 -1.12
C ARG A 4 -8.22 2.29 -2.64
N ASN A 5 -9.06 3.11 -3.27
CA ASN A 5 -9.25 3.09 -4.71
C ASN A 5 -8.01 3.62 -5.40
N GLU A 6 -7.39 4.65 -4.83
CA GLU A 6 -6.16 5.24 -5.32
C GLU A 6 -4.98 4.26 -5.27
N ILE A 7 -4.78 3.58 -4.13
CA ILE A 7 -3.72 2.57 -4.01
C ILE A 7 -3.98 1.37 -4.94
N LYS A 8 -5.23 0.88 -5.04
CA LYS A 8 -5.57 -0.19 -5.99
C LYS A 8 -5.31 0.23 -7.44
N TYR A 9 -5.64 1.47 -7.79
CA TYR A 9 -5.36 2.03 -9.10
C TYR A 9 -3.85 2.07 -9.39
N LEU A 10 -3.03 2.57 -8.45
CA LEU A 10 -1.57 2.61 -8.61
C LEU A 10 -0.95 1.22 -8.77
N ILE A 11 -1.44 0.24 -8.00
CA ILE A 11 -1.03 -1.17 -8.10
C ILE A 11 -1.39 -1.73 -9.49
N GLY A 12 -2.63 -1.50 -9.94
CA GLY A 12 -3.11 -1.95 -11.25
C GLY A 12 -2.34 -1.31 -12.41
N LYS A 13 -2.01 -0.02 -12.31
CA LYS A 13 -1.17 0.71 -13.29
C LYS A 13 0.22 0.08 -13.47
N LYS A 14 0.73 -0.61 -12.44
CA LYS A 14 2.00 -1.34 -12.49
C LYS A 14 1.86 -2.81 -12.90
N GLY A 15 0.66 -3.24 -13.34
CA GLY A 15 0.39 -4.62 -13.74
C GLY A 15 0.47 -5.63 -12.59
N LYS A 16 0.40 -5.16 -11.34
CA LYS A 16 0.44 -6.01 -10.15
C LYS A 16 -0.95 -6.16 -9.55
N THR A 17 -1.11 -7.12 -8.65
CA THR A 17 -2.30 -7.26 -7.79
C THR A 17 -1.94 -6.94 -6.34
N LEU A 18 -2.92 -6.53 -5.54
CA LEU A 18 -2.71 -6.31 -4.10
C LEU A 18 -2.19 -7.58 -3.41
N LYS A 19 -2.66 -8.75 -3.84
CA LYS A 19 -2.19 -10.05 -3.33
C LYS A 19 -0.69 -10.24 -3.57
N ASN A 20 -0.24 -10.07 -4.81
CA ASN A 20 1.17 -10.25 -5.16
C ASN A 20 2.07 -9.25 -4.42
N VAL A 21 1.62 -7.99 -4.29
CA VAL A 21 2.34 -6.95 -3.54
C VAL A 21 2.47 -7.34 -2.06
N CYS A 22 1.37 -7.74 -1.42
CA CYS A 22 1.38 -8.18 -0.02
C CYS A 22 2.26 -9.41 0.20
N GLU A 23 2.21 -10.40 -0.69
CA GLU A 23 3.05 -11.60 -0.60
C GLU A 23 4.55 -11.27 -0.69
N ASN A 24 4.93 -10.38 -1.61
CA ASN A 24 6.31 -9.91 -1.73
C ASN A 24 6.76 -9.18 -0.47
N ILE A 25 5.94 -8.28 0.08
CA ILE A 25 6.25 -7.52 1.29
C ILE A 25 6.36 -8.46 2.50
N SER A 26 5.42 -9.39 2.65
CA SER A 26 5.41 -10.37 3.74
C SER A 26 6.70 -11.21 3.74
N LYS A 27 7.15 -11.67 2.56
CA LYS A 27 8.42 -12.39 2.40
C LYS A 27 9.64 -11.51 2.74
N LYS A 28 9.68 -10.26 2.25
CA LYS A 28 10.82 -9.34 2.47
C LYS A 28 10.97 -8.88 3.92
N THR A 29 9.85 -8.66 4.60
CA THR A 29 9.82 -8.11 5.97
C THR A 29 9.68 -9.19 7.04
N ASN A 30 9.57 -10.47 6.62
CA ASN A 30 9.23 -11.61 7.47
C ASN A 30 7.95 -11.37 8.30
N ASN A 31 7.01 -10.58 7.77
CA ASN A 31 5.77 -10.21 8.44
C ASN A 31 4.60 -11.01 7.86
N ALA A 32 4.28 -12.15 8.49
CA ALA A 32 3.18 -13.01 8.08
C ALA A 32 1.79 -12.35 8.18
N LYS A 33 1.65 -11.26 8.92
CA LYS A 33 0.39 -10.51 9.05
C LYS A 33 0.15 -9.55 7.87
N PHE A 34 1.15 -9.32 7.02
CA PHE A 34 1.02 -8.46 5.84
C PHE A 34 0.32 -9.18 4.69
N THR A 35 -0.97 -9.50 4.86
CA THR A 35 -1.77 -10.21 3.87
C THR A 35 -2.73 -9.28 3.15
N SER A 36 -3.15 -9.65 1.94
CA SER A 36 -4.15 -8.90 1.18
C SER A 36 -5.46 -8.68 1.95
N ASN A 37 -5.89 -9.68 2.74
CA ASN A 37 -7.09 -9.60 3.56
C ASN A 37 -6.95 -8.60 4.70
N ASN A 38 -5.80 -8.61 5.41
CA ASN A 38 -5.54 -7.68 6.51
C ASN A 38 -5.44 -6.25 5.99
N ILE A 39 -4.70 -6.04 4.90
CA ILE A 39 -4.56 -4.73 4.26
C ILE A 39 -5.90 -4.25 3.71
N SER A 40 -6.69 -5.11 3.05
CA SER A 40 -8.03 -4.75 2.56
C SER A 40 -8.97 -4.36 3.70
N THR A 41 -8.93 -5.09 4.82
CA THR A 41 -9.73 -4.79 6.03
C THR A 41 -9.32 -3.44 6.62
N LYS A 42 -8.02 -3.16 6.70
CA LYS A 42 -7.50 -1.87 7.17
C LYS A 42 -7.91 -0.71 6.26
N PHE A 43 -7.91 -0.92 4.94
CA PHE A 43 -8.48 0.04 4.01
C PHE A 43 -9.98 0.26 4.28
N THR A 44 -10.78 -0.78 4.53
CA THR A 44 -12.22 -0.62 4.81
C THR A 44 -12.43 0.22 6.07
N ARG A 45 -11.66 -0.11 7.11
CA ARG A 45 -11.78 0.48 8.45
C ARG A 45 -11.08 1.83 8.57
N LYS A 46 -10.38 2.30 7.53
CA LYS A 46 -9.57 3.53 7.54
C LYS A 46 -8.51 3.52 8.65
N THR A 47 -7.92 2.35 8.91
CA THR A 47 -6.91 2.14 9.97
C THR A 47 -5.55 1.70 9.42
N ILE A 48 -5.30 1.90 8.12
CA ILE A 48 -3.99 1.60 7.53
C ILE A 48 -2.94 2.53 8.12
N ARG A 49 -1.82 1.97 8.57
CA ARG A 49 -0.72 2.76 9.13
C ARG A 49 0.15 3.32 8.01
N TYR A 50 0.79 4.45 8.28
CA TYR A 50 1.74 5.08 7.35
C TYR A 50 2.82 4.09 6.87
N SER A 51 3.45 3.36 7.78
CA SER A 51 4.49 2.37 7.44
C SER A 51 4.00 1.25 6.51
N GLU A 52 2.73 0.87 6.61
CA GLU A 52 2.15 -0.13 5.73
C GLU A 52 1.92 0.44 4.32
N LEU A 53 1.47 1.69 4.26
CA LEU A 53 1.29 2.41 3.00
C LEU A 53 2.63 2.62 2.29
N GLU A 54 3.65 3.05 3.03
CA GLU A 54 5.01 3.24 2.53
C GLU A 54 5.60 1.96 1.95
N LEU A 55 5.44 0.82 2.64
CA LEU A 55 5.87 -0.49 2.12
C LEU A 55 5.17 -0.87 0.82
N ILE A 56 3.85 -0.64 0.74
CA ILE A 56 3.07 -0.91 -0.47
C ILE A 56 3.59 -0.07 -1.62
N LEU A 57 3.73 1.24 -1.41
CA LEU A 57 4.20 2.18 -2.43
C LEU A 57 5.63 1.86 -2.87
N SER A 58 6.53 1.58 -1.93
CA SER A 58 7.91 1.18 -2.22
C SER A 58 7.97 -0.07 -3.10
N GLU A 59 7.17 -1.10 -2.81
CA GLU A 59 7.10 -2.33 -3.61
C GLU A 59 6.58 -2.10 -5.04
N ILE A 60 5.82 -1.01 -5.28
CA ILE A 60 5.34 -0.63 -6.61
C ILE A 60 6.14 0.51 -7.25
N GLY A 61 7.27 0.91 -6.65
CA GLY A 61 8.18 1.92 -7.18
C GLY A 61 7.69 3.36 -7.00
N TYR A 62 6.96 3.63 -5.92
CA TYR A 62 6.55 4.96 -5.48
C TYR A 62 7.10 5.25 -4.08
N HIS A 63 7.13 6.52 -3.71
CA HIS A 63 7.45 6.97 -2.35
C HIS A 63 6.43 8.04 -1.93
N ILE A 64 6.34 8.29 -0.62
CA ILE A 64 5.52 9.36 -0.07
C ILE A 64 6.42 10.58 0.10
N GLU A 65 5.96 11.74 -0.35
CA GLU A 65 6.64 13.02 -0.19
C GLU A 65 5.69 14.04 0.43
N PHE A 66 6.21 14.84 1.34
CA PHE A 66 5.50 16.00 1.89
C PHE A 66 6.02 17.24 1.18
N VAL A 67 5.18 17.82 0.34
CA VAL A 67 5.48 19.06 -0.39
C VAL A 67 4.73 20.19 0.30
N GLU A 68 5.45 21.24 0.68
CA GLU A 68 4.87 22.44 1.26
C GLU A 68 4.16 23.26 0.18
N ASP A 69 2.87 23.57 0.40
CA ASP A 69 2.13 24.50 -0.45
C ASP A 69 2.69 25.91 -0.27
N LYS A 70 3.58 26.32 -1.16
CA LYS A 70 4.05 27.71 -1.25
C LYS A 70 2.88 28.57 -1.76
N LYS A 71 2.10 29.11 -0.82
CA LYS A 71 1.14 30.19 -1.09
C LYS A 71 1.86 31.53 -1.24
#